data_AF-W5WL76-F1
#
_entry.id   AF-W5WL76-F1
#
_cell.length_a   1.000
_cell.length_b   1.000
_cell.length_c   1.000
_cell.angle_alpha   90.00
_cell.angle_beta   90.00
_cell.angle_gamma   90.00
#
_symmetry.space_group_name_H-M   'P 1'
#
loop_
_entity.id
_entity.type
_entity.pdbx_description
1 polymer ?
#
loop_
_entity_poly.entity_id
_entity_poly.type
_entity_poly.pdbx_seq_one_letter_code
_entity_poly.pdbx_strand_id
1 'polypeptide(L)' 'MLGFLRAGRWSGTTPMGYLCQVRLHHAHQDLLTADPTRGDSVAAIARRWGFTTPARFTARYRDTYGHPPHRDLAHEPL' A
#
# COMPACT_ATOMS: atom_id res chain seq x y z
N MET A 1 1.95 -18.72 -18.57
CA MET A 1 1.43 -17.77 -19.56
C MET A 1 0.50 -16.79 -18.84
N LEU A 2 1.06 -15.77 -18.18
CA LEU A 2 0.28 -14.68 -17.57
C LEU A 2 0.77 -13.38 -18.20
N GLY A 3 -0.14 -12.68 -18.88
CA GLY A 3 0.16 -11.53 -19.73
C GLY A 3 0.72 -10.35 -18.94
N PHE A 4 1.97 -10.01 -19.19
CA PHE A 4 2.60 -8.77 -18.72
C PHE A 4 2.63 -7.75 -19.85
N LEU A 5 1.53 -7.04 -20.08
CA LEU A 5 1.54 -5.87 -20.95
C LEU A 5 0.54 -4.82 -20.45
N ARG A 6 1.03 -3.89 -19.62
CA ARG A 6 0.77 -2.46 -19.77
C ARG A 6 2.07 -1.70 -19.50
N ALA A 7 2.46 -0.91 -20.49
CA ALA A 7 3.76 -0.24 -20.60
C ALA A 7 4.01 0.77 -19.46
N GLY A 8 5.24 0.77 -18.92
CA GLY A 8 5.70 1.81 -18.00
C GLY A 8 6.84 1.45 -17.05
N ARG A 9 8.03 1.17 -17.61
CA ARG A 9 9.36 1.20 -16.96
C ARG A 9 9.67 0.14 -15.88
N TRP A 10 10.60 -0.76 -16.25
CA TRP A 10 11.49 -1.55 -15.37
C TRP A 10 10.80 -2.36 -14.27
N SER A 11 10.03 -3.36 -14.70
CA SER A 11 9.44 -4.37 -13.83
C SER A 11 10.46 -5.48 -13.55
N GLY A 12 11.01 -5.51 -12.34
CA GLY A 12 11.81 -6.65 -11.86
C GLY A 12 12.77 -6.31 -10.74
N THR A 13 13.75 -5.43 -10.98
CA THR A 13 14.87 -5.25 -10.03
C THR A 13 15.50 -3.86 -10.08
N THR A 14 14.70 -2.80 -10.22
CA THR A 14 15.25 -1.49 -9.85
C THR A 14 15.24 -1.40 -8.32
N PRO A 15 16.33 -0.93 -7.68
CA PRO A 15 16.37 -0.75 -6.23
C PRO A 15 15.14 0.00 -5.69
N MET A 16 14.61 0.96 -6.46
CA MET A 16 13.39 1.68 -6.10
C MET A 16 12.12 0.85 -6.17
N GLY A 17 12.01 -0.09 -7.12
CA GLY A 17 10.88 -1.03 -7.19
C GLY A 17 10.84 -1.95 -5.99
N TYR A 18 11.99 -2.50 -5.58
CA TYR A 18 12.10 -3.35 -4.41
C TYR A 18 11.76 -2.58 -3.12
N LEU A 19 12.35 -1.39 -2.92
CA LEU A 19 12.04 -0.56 -1.77
C LEU A 19 10.56 -0.14 -1.72
N CYS A 20 9.94 0.10 -2.88
CA CYS A 20 8.51 0.41 -2.93
C CYS A 20 7.66 -0.80 -2.49
N GLN A 21 8.03 -2.03 -2.87
CA GLN A 21 7.36 -3.24 -2.39
C GLN A 21 7.53 -3.43 -0.88
N VAL A 22 8.73 -3.26 -0.34
CA VAL A 22 8.98 -3.34 1.10
C VAL A 22 8.14 -2.30 1.86
N ARG A 23 8.14 -1.04 1.41
CA ARG A 23 7.31 0.03 2.01
C ARG A 23 5.81 -0.29 1.94
N LEU A 24 5.36 -0.85 0.82
CA LEU A 24 3.96 -1.23 0.65
C LEU A 24 3.57 -2.39 1.59
N HIS A 25 4.46 -3.37 1.75
CA HIS A 25 4.25 -4.50 2.64
C HIS A 25 4.10 -4.06 4.10
N HIS A 26 4.99 -3.20 4.59
CA HIS A 26 4.86 -2.69 5.94
C HIS A 26 3.64 -1.77 6.13
N ALA A 27 3.28 -0.97 5.12
CA ALA A 27 2.04 -0.19 5.16
C ALA A 27 0.80 -1.08 5.26
N HIS A 28 0.79 -2.24 4.62
CA HIS A 28 -0.28 -3.23 4.76
C HIS A 28 -0.34 -3.80 6.18
N GLN A 29 0.79 -4.13 6.80
CA GLN A 29 0.81 -4.59 8.20
C GLN A 29 0.25 -3.53 9.15
N ASP A 30 0.67 -2.27 9.00
CA ASP A 30 0.14 -1.16 9.80
C ASP A 30 -1.38 -0.96 9.61
N LEU A 31 -1.91 -1.20 8.40
CA LEU A 31 -3.36 -1.12 8.15
C LEU A 31 -4.11 -2.22 8.92
N LEU A 32 -3.62 -3.45 8.90
CA LEU A 32 -4.23 -4.59 9.57
C LEU A 32 -4.23 -4.45 11.10
N THR A 33 -3.26 -3.73 11.66
CA THR A 33 -3.16 -3.46 13.10
C THR A 33 -3.53 -2.02 13.46
N ALA A 34 -4.16 -1.28 12.54
CA ALA A 34 -4.47 0.12 12.74
C ALA A 34 -5.43 0.29 13.93
N ASP A 35 -5.17 1.29 14.75
CA ASP A 35 -6.04 1.66 15.87
C ASP A 35 -6.65 3.04 15.60
N PRO A 36 -7.98 3.11 15.36
CA PRO A 36 -8.67 4.37 15.14
C PRO A 36 -8.47 5.38 16.28
N THR A 37 -8.31 4.91 17.52
CA THR A 37 -8.12 5.76 18.71
C THR A 37 -6.76 6.46 18.72
N ARG A 38 -5.79 5.94 17.97
CA ARG A 38 -4.43 6.51 17.80
C ARG A 38 -4.34 7.46 16.60
N GLY A 39 -5.46 7.69 15.91
CA GLY A 39 -5.52 8.51 14.70
C GLY A 39 -4.94 7.82 13.46
N ASP A 40 -4.83 6.50 13.48
CA ASP A 40 -4.39 5.75 12.30
C ASP A 40 -5.46 5.84 11.21
N SER A 41 -5.02 6.28 10.04
CA SER A 41 -5.84 6.37 8.83
C SER A 41 -5.02 5.92 7.64
N VAL A 42 -5.68 5.54 6.56
CA VAL A 42 -5.04 5.19 5.30
C VAL A 42 -4.02 6.25 4.87
N ALA A 43 -4.36 7.54 5.00
CA ALA A 43 -3.48 8.64 4.62
C ALA A 43 -2.28 8.79 5.58
N ALA A 44 -2.48 8.62 6.89
CA ALA A 44 -1.41 8.69 7.87
C ALA A 44 -0.41 7.55 7.69
N ILE A 45 -0.90 6.32 7.50
CA ILE A 45 -0.09 5.12 7.27
C ILE A 45 0.66 5.22 5.94
N ALA A 46 0.00 5.64 4.85
CA ALA A 46 0.65 5.86 3.56
C ALA A 46 1.83 6.85 3.66
N ARG A 47 1.62 7.98 4.36
CA ARG A 47 2.68 8.98 4.58
C ARG A 47 3.83 8.44 5.41
N ARG A 48 3.55 7.66 6.46
CA ARG A 48 4.57 7.02 7.33
C ARG A 48 5.54 6.15 6.52
N TRP A 49 5.02 5.43 5.51
CA TRP A 49 5.82 4.57 4.63
C TRP A 49 6.35 5.26 3.37
N GLY A 50 6.26 6.59 3.30
CA GLY A 50 6.88 7.39 2.25
C GLY A 50 6.07 7.48 0.95
N PHE A 51 4.77 7.20 0.99
CA PHE A 51 3.87 7.51 -0.12
C PHE A 51 3.36 8.95 0.02
N THR A 52 3.87 9.84 -0.81
CA THR A 52 3.54 11.28 -0.76
C THR A 52 2.10 11.56 -1.17
N THR A 53 1.50 10.74 -2.05
CA THR A 53 0.14 10.94 -2.54
C THR A 53 -0.76 9.73 -2.24
N PRO A 54 -1.96 9.94 -1.65
CA PRO A 54 -2.91 8.86 -1.38
C PRO A 54 -3.35 8.11 -2.65
N ALA A 55 -3.46 8.79 -3.78
CA ALA A 55 -3.84 8.19 -5.05
C ALA A 55 -2.81 7.15 -5.53
N ARG A 56 -1.51 7.47 -5.44
CA ARG A 56 -0.43 6.56 -5.85
C ARG A 56 -0.32 5.37 -4.91
N PHE A 57 -0.50 5.59 -3.61
CA PHE A 57 -0.59 4.50 -2.64
C PHE A 57 -1.76 3.57 -2.96
N THR A 58 -2.97 4.12 -3.13
CA THR A 58 -4.18 3.33 -3.41
C THR A 58 -4.08 2.53 -4.71
N ALA A 59 -3.52 3.11 -5.77
CA ALA A 59 -3.30 2.41 -7.03
C ALA A 59 -2.34 1.24 -6.85
N ARG A 60 -1.17 1.48 -6.25
CA ARG A 60 -0.16 0.43 -5.99
C ARG A 60 -0.67 -0.67 -5.06
N TYR A 61 -1.45 -0.28 -4.05
CA TYR A 61 -2.06 -1.21 -3.11
C TYR A 61 -3.05 -2.14 -3.80
N ARG A 62 -3.95 -1.57 -4.63
CA ARG A 62 -4.89 -2.35 -5.44
C ARG A 62 -4.19 -3.29 -6.42
N ASP A 63 -3.13 -2.82 -7.08
CA ASP A 63 -2.34 -3.65 -7.99
C ASP A 63 -1.71 -4.85 -7.28
N THR A 64 -1.42 -4.75 -5.97
CA THR A 64 -0.72 -5.78 -5.20
C THR A 64 -1.65 -6.70 -4.41
N TYR A 65 -2.69 -6.15 -3.76
CA TYR A 65 -3.60 -6.85 -2.86
C TYR A 65 -5.00 -7.07 -3.44
N GLY A 66 -5.30 -6.50 -4.62
CA GLY A 66 -6.58 -6.70 -5.32
C GLY A 66 -7.78 -5.91 -4.77
N HIS A 67 -7.60 -5.12 -3.70
CA HIS A 67 -8.65 -4.28 -3.13
C HIS A 67 -8.06 -2.98 -2.55
N PRO A 68 -8.89 -1.95 -2.25
CA PRO A 68 -8.41 -0.71 -1.65
C PRO A 68 -7.93 -0.89 -0.20
N PRO A 69 -7.04 -0.01 0.29
CA PRO A 69 -6.45 -0.10 1.63
C PRO A 69 -7.44 0.09 2.79
N HIS A 70 -8.56 0.81 2.58
CA HIS A 70 -9.58 0.97 3.63
C HIS A 70 -10.25 -0.35 4.01
N ARG A 71 -10.16 -1.40 3.17
CA ARG A 71 -10.71 -2.72 3.47
C ARG A 71 -9.90 -3.43 4.56
N ASP A 72 -8.60 -3.15 4.63
CA ASP A 72 -7.68 -3.71 5.62
C ASP A 72 -7.51 -2.81 6.84
N LEU A 73 -7.97 -1.57 6.76
CA LEU A 73 -8.00 -0.68 7.91
C LEU A 73 -8.97 -1.29 8.91
N ALA A 74 -8.44 -1.85 10.01
CA ALA A 74 -9.25 -2.45 11.05
C ALA A 74 -10.33 -1.45 11.50
N HIS A 75 -11.60 -1.79 11.28
CA HIS A 75 -12.70 -1.08 11.93
C HIS A 75 -12.86 -1.62 13.35
N GLU A 76 -13.07 -0.70 14.28
CA GLU A 76 -13.61 -0.84 15.65
C GLU A 76 -13.67 -2.24 16.30
N PRO A 77 -13.03 -2.46 17.47
CA PRO A 77 -13.42 -3.56 18.33
C PRO A 77 -14.82 -3.28 18.89
N LEU A 78 -15.71 -4.28 18.80
CA LEU A 78 -17.02 -4.31 19.46
C LEU A 78 -16.95 -3.88 20.93
#